data_AF-A0A2S5MP91-F1
#
_entry.id   AF-A0A2S5MP91-F1
#
_cell.length_a   1.000
_cell.length_b   1.000
_cell.length_c   1.000
_cell.angle_alpha   90.00
_cell.angle_beta   90.00
_cell.angle_gamma   90.00
#
_symmetry.space_group_name_H-M   'P 1'
#
loop_
_entity.id
_entity.type
_entity.pdbx_description
1 polymer ?
#
loop_
_entity_poly.entity_id
_entity_poly.type
_entity_poly.pdbx_seq_one_letter_code
_entity_poly.pdbx_strand_id
1 'polypeptide(L)'
;MLDDDMRRRRIRVRAWRRGLREMDILMGRFVDARVETLPAQALDELETLLDLPDAAVFRWLSGAEQPPAERNTPLLRQIIAFHTHDGPIH
;
A
#
# COMPACT_ATOMS: atom_id res chain seq x y z
N MET A 1 21.03 11.55 -0.70
CA MET A 1 20.36 11.63 -2.03
C MET A 1 20.35 10.28 -2.78
N LEU A 2 20.92 9.19 -2.24
CA LEU A 2 20.75 7.80 -2.74
C LEU A 2 19.68 7.02 -1.94
N ASP A 3 18.98 7.72 -1.04
CA ASP A 3 18.22 7.11 0.04
C ASP A 3 16.85 6.60 -0.43
N ASP A 4 16.22 7.31 -1.37
CA ASP A 4 14.85 7.00 -1.80
C ASP A 4 14.77 5.69 -2.59
N ASP A 5 15.71 5.40 -3.49
CA ASP A 5 15.69 4.15 -4.26
C ASP A 5 15.89 2.92 -3.37
N MET A 6 16.75 3.04 -2.36
CA MET A 6 16.94 2.00 -1.36
C MET A 6 15.70 1.82 -0.49
N ARG A 7 15.02 2.92 -0.13
CA ARG A 7 13.72 2.88 0.57
C ARG A 7 12.64 2.20 -0.27
N ARG A 8 12.46 2.61 -1.53
CA ARG A 8 11.51 1.99 -2.47
C ARG A 8 11.73 0.49 -2.60
N ARG A 9 12.98 0.05 -2.72
CA ARG A 9 13.32 -1.38 -2.79
C ARG A 9 12.98 -2.13 -1.50
N ARG A 10 13.24 -1.55 -0.33
CA ARG A 10 12.85 -2.13 0.96
C ARG A 10 11.32 -2.24 1.09
N ILE A 11 10.60 -1.18 0.73
CA ILE A 11 9.13 -1.15 0.72
C ILE A 11 8.58 -2.26 -0.18
N ARG A 12 9.11 -2.41 -1.41
CA ARG A 12 8.73 -3.48 -2.35
C ARG A 12 8.89 -4.86 -1.71
N VAL A 13 10.06 -5.15 -1.14
CA VAL A 13 10.31 -6.44 -0.50
C VAL A 13 9.36 -6.69 0.67
N ARG A 14 9.09 -5.68 1.50
CA ARG A 14 8.16 -5.79 2.63
C ARG A 14 6.70 -5.97 2.18
N ALA A 15 6.30 -5.33 1.09
CA ALA A 15 4.95 -5.44 0.55
C ALA A 15 4.63 -6.84 -0.01
N TRP A 16 5.64 -7.55 -0.52
CA TRP A 16 5.54 -8.89 -1.09
C TRP A 16 5.84 -10.04 -0.11
N ARG A 17 6.24 -9.73 1.13
CA ARG A 17 6.64 -10.72 2.15
C ARG A 17 5.78 -10.58 3.40
N ARG A 18 4.47 -10.51 3.23
CA ARG A 18 3.50 -10.44 4.32
C ARG A 18 2.96 -11.83 4.65
N GLY A 19 2.26 -11.93 5.77
CA GLY A 19 1.77 -13.21 6.29
C GLY A 19 0.48 -13.69 5.60
N LEU A 20 -0.10 -12.86 4.74
CA LEU A 20 -1.36 -13.11 4.03
C LEU A 20 -1.16 -12.93 2.53
N ARG A 21 -1.43 -13.99 1.75
CA ARG A 21 -1.23 -14.00 0.29
C ARG A 21 -2.05 -12.93 -0.43
N GLU A 22 -3.28 -12.70 0.01
CA GLU A 22 -4.14 -11.64 -0.53
C GLU A 22 -3.53 -10.26 -0.28
N MET A 23 -2.91 -10.05 0.88
CA MET A 23 -2.23 -8.80 1.20
C MET A 23 -1.01 -8.60 0.31
N ASP A 24 -0.22 -9.65 0.06
CA ASP A 24 0.92 -9.58 -0.85
C ASP A 24 0.48 -9.15 -2.26
N ILE A 25 -0.63 -9.69 -2.75
CA ILE A 25 -1.15 -9.34 -4.08
C ILE A 25 -1.64 -7.89 -4.10
N LEU A 26 -2.43 -7.46 -3.11
CA LEU A 26 -2.99 -6.11 -3.08
C LEU A 26 -1.88 -5.06 -2.89
N MET A 27 -1.04 -5.22 -1.87
CA MET A 27 0.02 -4.25 -1.59
C MET A 27 1.14 -4.34 -2.63
N GLY A 28 1.54 -5.54 -3.03
CA GLY A 28 2.60 -5.77 -4.00
C GLY A 28 2.28 -5.13 -5.35
N ARG A 29 1.07 -5.34 -5.89
CA ARG A 29 0.67 -4.77 -7.20
C ARG A 29 0.61 -3.25 -7.16
N PHE A 30 0.07 -2.66 -6.09
CA PHE A 30 0.07 -1.21 -5.92
C PHE A 30 1.49 -0.65 -5.85
N VAL A 31 2.35 -1.25 -5.01
CA VAL A 31 3.73 -0.80 -4.83
C VAL A 31 4.50 -0.92 -6.14
N ASP A 32 4.40 -2.04 -6.86
CA ASP A 32 5.08 -2.19 -8.15
C ASP A 32 4.59 -1.18 -9.21
N ALA A 33 3.30 -0.83 -9.19
CA ALA A 33 2.74 0.14 -10.13
C ALA A 33 3.05 1.61 -9.79
N ARG A 34 3.16 1.96 -8.50
CA ARG A 34 3.17 3.37 -8.06
C ARG A 34 4.44 3.80 -7.33
N VAL A 35 5.19 2.92 -6.67
CA VAL A 35 6.29 3.27 -5.74
C VAL A 35 7.39 4.13 -6.36
N GLU A 36 7.64 3.98 -7.65
CA GLU A 36 8.64 4.78 -8.40
C GLU A 36 8.21 6.26 -8.53
N THR A 37 6.89 6.51 -8.57
CA THR A 37 6.29 7.84 -8.75
C THR A 37 5.82 8.48 -7.45
N LEU A 38 5.88 7.75 -6.34
CA LEU A 38 5.44 8.26 -5.05
C LEU A 38 6.43 9.30 -4.49
N PRO A 39 5.93 10.42 -3.95
CA PRO A 39 6.76 11.38 -3.24
C PRO A 39 7.24 10.80 -1.90
N ALA A 40 8.30 11.38 -1.34
CA ALA A 40 8.89 10.92 -0.07
C ALA A 40 7.86 10.77 1.07
N GLN A 41 6.93 11.72 1.19
CA GLN A 41 5.85 11.66 2.20
C GLN A 41 4.96 10.42 2.04
N ALA A 42 4.67 10.00 0.80
CA ALA A 42 3.90 8.79 0.53
C ALA A 42 4.71 7.52 0.79
N LEU A 43 6.05 7.57 0.66
CA LEU A 43 6.92 6.46 1.07
C LEU A 43 6.92 6.31 2.61
N ASP A 44 6.93 7.42 3.36
CA ASP A 44 6.80 7.39 4.83
C ASP A 44 5.46 6.77 5.27
N GLU A 45 4.36 7.15 4.59
CA GLU A 45 3.04 6.56 4.83
C GLU A 45 2.99 5.07 4.48
N LEU A 46 3.64 4.64 3.39
CA LEU A 46 3.74 3.22 3.01
C LEU A 46 4.48 2.41 4.07
N GLU A 47 5.62 2.90 4.54
CA GLU A 47 6.39 2.24 5.61
C GLU A 47 5.53 2.07 6.86
N THR A 48 4.77 3.11 7.23
CA THR A 48 3.86 3.08 8.37
C THR A 48 2.73 2.06 8.17
N LEU A 49 2.14 1.95 6.97
CA LEU A 49 1.13 0.93 6.67
C LEU A 49 1.69 -0.49 6.69
N LEU A 50 2.94 -0.68 6.29
CA LEU A 50 3.64 -1.97 6.30
C LEU A 50 4.03 -2.43 7.71
N ASP A 51 4.04 -1.52 8.69
CA ASP A 51 4.23 -1.85 10.11
C ASP A 51 2.92 -2.26 10.81
N LEU A 52 1.76 -2.03 10.19
CA LEU A 52 0.46 -2.41 10.75
C LEU A 52 0.13 -3.89 10.50
N PRO A 53 -0.69 -4.52 11.36
CA PRO A 53 -1.14 -5.89 11.16
C PRO A 53 -1.91 -6.07 9.85
N ASP A 54 -1.55 -7.10 9.07
CA ASP A 54 -2.14 -7.39 7.76
C ASP A 54 -3.66 -7.44 7.81
N ALA A 55 -4.24 -8.08 8.84
CA ALA A 55 -5.69 -8.20 9.00
C ALA A 55 -6.40 -6.83 9.12
N ALA A 56 -5.79 -5.85 9.80
CA ALA A 56 -6.38 -4.53 9.95
C ALA A 56 -6.33 -3.75 8.64
N VAL A 57 -5.17 -3.74 7.98
CA VAL A 57 -4.99 -3.10 6.67
C VAL A 57 -5.93 -3.73 5.64
N PHE A 58 -6.11 -5.06 5.67
CA PHE A 58 -6.97 -5.77 4.73
C PHE A 58 -8.43 -5.35 4.85
N ARG A 59 -8.93 -5.19 6.08
CA ARG A 59 -10.31 -4.73 6.32
C ARG A 59 -10.53 -3.32 5.77
N TRP A 60 -9.55 -2.44 5.86
CA TRP A 60 -9.64 -1.09 5.28
C TRP A 60 -9.58 -1.13 3.75
N LEU A 61 -8.66 -1.91 3.19
CA LEU A 61 -8.50 -2.04 1.73
C LEU A 61 -9.71 -2.68 1.05
N SER A 62 -10.33 -3.67 1.70
CA SER A 62 -11.55 -4.32 1.23
C SER A 62 -12.82 -3.52 1.47
N GLY A 63 -12.74 -2.40 2.19
CA GLY A 63 -13.91 -1.59 2.59
C GLY A 63 -14.78 -2.23 3.67
N ALA A 64 -14.32 -3.32 4.30
CA ALA A 64 -15.02 -3.97 5.41
C ALA A 64 -15.04 -3.11 6.68
N GLU A 65 -14.05 -2.24 6.85
CA GLU A 65 -13.93 -1.32 7.98
C GLU A 65 -13.40 0.04 7.51
N GLN A 66 -13.86 1.13 8.13
CA GLN A 66 -13.30 2.45 7.85
C GLN A 66 -11.99 2.66 8.61
N PRO A 67 -10.93 3.16 7.96
CA PRO A 67 -9.70 3.50 8.67
C PRO A 67 -9.98 4.63 9.67
N PRO A 68 -9.35 4.61 10.86
CA PRO A 68 -9.46 5.72 11.82
C PRO A 68 -8.93 7.01 11.19
N ALA A 69 -9.37 8.17 11.70
CA ALA A 69 -9.05 9.48 11.12
C ALA A 69 -7.53 9.71 10.93
N GLU A 70 -6.73 9.22 11.87
CA GLU A 70 -5.25 9.28 11.85
C GLU A 70 -4.63 8.46 10.71
N ARG A 71 -5.36 7.48 10.16
CA ARG A 71 -4.92 6.56 9.11
C ARG A 71 -5.66 6.75 7.78
N ASN A 72 -6.63 7.66 7.73
CA ASN A 72 -7.31 8.04 6.50
C ASN A 72 -6.43 8.96 5.64
N THR A 73 -5.28 8.43 5.24
CA THR A 73 -4.29 9.18 4.48
C THR A 73 -4.62 9.17 2.98
N PRO A 74 -4.10 10.13 2.21
CA PRO A 74 -4.27 10.14 0.75
C PRO A 74 -3.71 8.87 0.09
N LEU A 75 -2.62 8.30 0.62
CA LEU A 75 -2.07 7.05 0.11
C LEU A 75 -3.05 5.89 0.28
N LEU A 76 -3.65 5.72 1.45
CA LEU A 76 -4.59 4.62 1.68
C LEU A 76 -5.78 4.70 0.72
N ARG A 77 -6.31 5.91 0.50
CA ARG A 77 -7.35 6.15 -0.51
C ARG A 77 -6.89 5.82 -1.93
N GLN A 78 -5.64 6.11 -2.29
CA GLN A 78 -5.07 5.73 -3.58
C GLN A 78 -4.94 4.21 -3.73
N ILE A 79 -4.57 3.49 -2.68
CA ILE A 79 -4.49 2.01 -2.72
C ILE A 79 -5.88 1.42 -2.92
N ILE A 80 -6.88 1.91 -2.19
CA ILE A 80 -8.29 1.48 -2.37
C ILE A 80 -8.76 1.81 -3.79
N ALA A 81 -8.52 3.04 -4.27
CA ALA A 81 -8.89 3.48 -5.61
C ALA A 81 -8.23 2.61 -6.70
N PHE A 82 -6.96 2.22 -6.53
CA PHE A 82 -6.23 1.39 -7.48
C PHE A 82 -6.87 0.02 -7.67
N HIS A 83 -7.38 -0.60 -6.60
CA HIS A 83 -8.03 -1.92 -6.67
C HIS A 83 -9.51 -1.86 -7.02
N THR A 84 -10.17 -0.74 -6.74
CA THR A 84 -11.59 -0.52 -7.11
C THR A 84 -11.75 -0.04 -8.55
N HIS A 85 -10.72 0.58 -9.14
CA HIS A 85 -10.66 0.94 -10.56
C HIS A 85 -10.23 -0.21 -11.49
N ASP A 86 -10.08 -1.44 -10.98
CA ASP A 86 -10.08 -2.66 -11.81
C ASP A 86 -11.53 -2.95 -12.26
N GLY A 87 -12.14 -1.96 -12.93
CA GLY A 87 -13.32 -2.09 -13.78
C GLY A 87 -12.89 -2.58 -15.16
N PRO A 88 -13.84 -3.14 -15.94
CA PRO A 88 -13.66 -4.34 -16.75
C PRO A 88 -12.54 -4.25 -17.78
N ILE A 89 -11.94 -5.43 -18.03
CA ILE A 89 -11.26 -5.79 -19.27
C ILE A 89 -12.05 -5.20 -20.44
N HIS A 90 -11.45 -4.23 -21.13
CA HIS A 90 -11.81 -3.89 -22.50
C HIS A 90 -10.70 -4.40 -23.42
#